data_AF-A0A847GBT4-F1
#
_entry.id   AF-A0A847GBT4-F1
#
_cell.length_a   1.000
_cell.length_b   1.000
_cell.length_c   1.000
_cell.angle_alpha   90.00
_cell.angle_beta   90.00
_cell.angle_gamma   90.00
#
_symmetry.space_group_name_H-M   'P 1'
#
loop_
_entity.id
_entity.type
_entity.pdbx_description
1 polymer ?
#
loop_
_entity_poly.entity_id
_entity_poly.type
_entity_poly.pdbx_seq_one_letter_code
_entity_poly.pdbx_strand_id
1 'polypeptide(L)'
;MADFRDTPPSWRVAATTLQGLINAGPEARAYLLLMPTDQFWLDLMKRKGQIKNVRTLSPEAFFAEHAGLVEKVFAYDPELPATINLATMLAGLEKGVAVAPEDVETLFPGKPVEHLKGRWPDAASAYEWAFAELWPRMRHDVLACYHPDANMSGLRDYLVRHRVFTFWASAPGTAGKPNPAHARERALVEKVLAASPPNIPVLGFWYSGPDPGLNEYDGVGLAGEYGKITVVSDWASNLSLLGGVPVDFAPLAAAQRQRRAASVHELEPDKVYIGFNVVESGDAPSYLQTRQTEIWADPARGRVPIGWGMGLGAIELMPPVAAHLLETATPNDHWFAAISGAGYVHPYRRFMTRTPDPEAAWAGYLELTESLMRRAGFSELGLYTDSWKPYDRKVMDPVTLRFAEGVPAAELLMPGMGRDGDMAAADGTYTLGGRDVMVAHILTRWPVDYAKLDRETLIARLVDEIRERTPAARPAFMQVMALSWAYGPGEIADAIHILGPDYRALSLPEYRQLWRAANGPTR
;
A
#
# COMPACT_ATOMS: atom_id res chain seq x y z
N MET A 1 24.36 7.91 6.52
CA MET A 1 23.57 6.73 6.90
C MET A 1 23.99 6.27 8.28
N ALA A 2 23.10 5.57 8.98
CA ALA A 2 23.41 4.89 10.23
C ALA A 2 22.64 3.57 10.29
N ASP A 3 23.25 2.55 10.90
CA ASP A 3 22.65 1.21 11.01
C ASP A 3 22.04 1.02 12.40
N PHE A 4 20.72 0.85 12.44
CA PHE A 4 19.94 0.73 13.66
C PHE A 4 19.28 -0.66 13.80
N ARG A 5 19.57 -1.61 12.90
CA ARG A 5 18.95 -2.95 12.89
C ARG A 5 19.15 -3.71 14.21
N ASP A 6 20.33 -3.55 14.81
CA ASP A 6 20.72 -4.24 16.04
C ASP A 6 20.53 -3.41 17.31
N THR A 7 19.81 -2.28 17.21
CA THR A 7 19.54 -1.39 18.36
C THR A 7 18.18 -1.67 19.00
N PRO A 8 17.98 -1.29 20.28
CA PRO A 8 16.67 -1.38 20.93
C PRO A 8 15.57 -0.64 20.14
N PRO A 9 14.31 -1.10 20.17
CA PRO A 9 13.19 -0.41 19.52
C PRO A 9 13.06 1.08 19.93
N SER A 10 13.32 1.41 21.20
CA SER A 10 13.30 2.79 21.70
C SER A 10 14.32 3.70 21.00
N TRP A 11 15.51 3.19 20.69
CA TRP A 11 16.52 3.92 19.93
C TRP A 11 16.07 4.17 18.50
N ARG A 12 15.38 3.21 17.89
CA ARG A 12 14.82 3.38 16.54
C ARG A 12 13.75 4.46 16.49
N VAL A 13 12.92 4.61 17.53
CA VAL A 13 11.95 5.73 17.66
C VAL A 13 12.66 7.08 17.70
N ALA A 14 13.70 7.20 18.54
CA ALA A 14 14.50 8.42 18.62
C ALA A 14 15.21 8.71 17.29
N ALA A 15 15.75 7.69 16.65
CA ALA A 15 16.48 7.80 15.38
C ALA A 15 15.57 8.22 14.23
N THR A 16 14.39 7.62 14.08
CA THR A 16 13.48 7.96 12.97
C THR A 16 12.82 9.32 13.17
N THR A 17 12.50 9.73 14.40
CA THR A 17 12.05 11.12 14.64
C THR A 17 13.16 12.14 14.36
N LEU A 18 14.41 11.85 14.76
CA LEU A 18 15.56 12.69 14.41
C LEU A 18 15.83 12.71 12.89
N GLN A 19 15.69 11.58 12.21
CA GLN A 19 15.77 11.50 10.74
C GLN A 19 14.77 12.44 10.08
N GLY A 20 13.52 12.46 10.55
CA GLY A 20 12.49 13.38 10.07
C GLY A 20 12.89 14.85 10.22
N LEU A 21 13.47 15.22 11.37
CA LEU A 21 14.01 16.58 11.57
C LEU A 21 15.16 16.90 10.61
N ILE A 22 16.11 15.98 10.45
CA ILE A 22 17.25 16.17 9.56
C ILE A 22 16.77 16.38 8.12
N ASN A 23 15.80 15.56 7.68
CA ASN A 23 15.26 15.59 6.32
C ASN A 23 14.21 16.70 6.09
N ALA A 24 13.75 17.38 7.15
CA ALA A 24 12.97 18.62 7.05
C ALA A 24 13.83 19.86 6.76
N GLY A 25 15.16 19.74 6.81
CA GLY A 25 16.10 20.79 6.43
C GLY A 25 16.07 21.11 4.91
N PRO A 26 16.95 22.02 4.45
CA PRO A 26 17.01 22.39 3.03
C PRO A 26 17.40 21.22 2.11
N GLU A 27 18.07 20.19 2.64
CA GLU A 27 18.44 18.98 1.92
C GLU A 27 18.16 17.74 2.79
N ALA A 28 17.48 16.74 2.22
CA ALA A 28 17.31 15.43 2.86
C ALA A 28 18.63 14.65 2.81
N ARG A 29 19.14 14.23 3.97
CA ARG A 29 20.51 13.71 4.12
C ARG A 29 20.66 12.58 5.16
N ALA A 30 19.59 12.20 5.85
CA ALA A 30 19.58 11.07 6.77
C ALA A 30 18.86 9.86 6.16
N TYR A 31 19.55 8.73 6.16
CA TYR A 31 19.07 7.41 5.75
C TYR A 31 19.43 6.41 6.83
N LEU A 32 18.47 5.62 7.30
CA LEU A 32 18.64 4.65 8.37
C LEU A 32 18.48 3.23 7.82
N LEU A 33 19.34 2.32 8.25
CA LEU A 33 19.10 0.89 8.05
C LEU A 33 18.28 0.40 9.25
N LEU A 34 17.01 0.10 9.02
CA LEU A 34 16.05 -0.41 9.99
C LEU A 34 15.68 -1.87 9.69
N MET A 35 15.83 -2.30 8.44
CA MET A 35 15.61 -3.66 7.96
C MET A 35 16.67 -4.05 6.90
N PRO A 36 16.85 -5.36 6.62
CA PRO A 36 17.86 -5.82 5.66
C PRO A 36 17.77 -5.19 4.26
N THR A 37 16.56 -4.94 3.75
CA THR A 37 16.35 -4.39 2.40
C THR A 37 16.73 -2.91 2.27
N ASP A 38 16.87 -2.16 3.36
CA ASP A 38 17.33 -0.76 3.30
C ASP A 38 18.73 -0.65 2.68
N GLN A 39 19.61 -1.61 2.98
CA GLN A 39 20.96 -1.64 2.41
C GLN A 39 20.92 -1.84 0.89
N PHE A 40 20.03 -2.73 0.41
CA PHE A 40 19.84 -2.97 -1.01
C PHE A 40 19.40 -1.68 -1.73
N TRP A 41 18.40 -0.98 -1.19
CA TRP A 41 17.88 0.26 -1.78
C TRP A 41 18.92 1.37 -1.79
N LEU A 42 19.67 1.53 -0.70
CA LEU A 42 20.76 2.49 -0.64
C LEU A 42 21.84 2.23 -1.69
N ASP A 43 22.28 0.97 -1.81
CA ASP A 43 23.31 0.62 -2.79
C ASP A 43 22.81 0.75 -4.22
N LEU A 44 21.54 0.46 -4.48
CA LEU A 44 20.94 0.71 -5.78
C LEU A 44 20.92 2.21 -6.12
N MET A 45 20.47 3.07 -5.20
CA MET A 45 20.45 4.52 -5.40
C MET A 45 21.88 5.08 -5.62
N LYS A 46 22.89 4.53 -4.94
CA LYS A 46 24.30 4.87 -5.18
C LYS A 46 24.74 4.47 -6.58
N ARG A 47 24.47 3.23 -7.02
CA ARG A 47 24.81 2.75 -8.36
C ARG A 47 24.15 3.57 -9.47
N LYS A 48 22.92 4.03 -9.24
CA LYS A 48 22.18 4.91 -10.15
C LYS A 48 22.61 6.37 -10.10
N GLY A 49 23.55 6.74 -9.22
CA GLY A 49 23.99 8.13 -9.05
C GLY A 49 22.95 9.06 -8.41
N GLN A 50 21.86 8.51 -7.87
CA GLN A 50 20.81 9.26 -7.14
C GLN A 50 21.33 9.74 -5.79
N ILE A 51 22.22 8.97 -5.16
CA ILE A 51 22.95 9.35 -3.95
C ILE A 51 24.45 9.37 -4.29
N LYS A 52 25.07 10.55 -4.17
CA LYS A 52 26.47 10.76 -4.58
C LYS A 52 27.48 10.37 -3.51
N ASN A 53 27.20 10.73 -2.26
CA ASN A 53 28.12 10.56 -1.13
C ASN A 53 27.38 9.91 0.04
N VAL A 54 27.99 8.90 0.65
CA VAL A 54 27.47 8.25 1.84
C VAL A 54 28.57 8.18 2.90
N ARG A 55 28.29 8.78 4.06
CA ARG A 55 29.07 8.58 5.27
C ARG A 55 28.30 7.70 6.23
N THR A 56 28.96 6.70 6.81
CA THR A 56 28.40 5.80 7.81
C THR A 56 28.72 6.32 9.20
N LEU A 57 27.71 6.38 10.06
CA LEU A 57 27.84 6.69 11.49
C LEU A 57 27.41 5.47 12.32
N SER A 58 28.02 5.28 13.49
CA SER A 58 27.41 4.42 14.50
C SER A 58 26.12 5.08 15.02
N PRO A 59 25.20 4.33 15.65
CA PRO A 59 24.02 4.89 16.30
C PRO A 59 24.33 6.08 17.22
N GLU A 60 25.34 5.96 18.09
CA GLU A 60 25.74 7.01 19.03
C GLU A 60 26.30 8.23 18.30
N ALA A 61 27.14 8.02 17.29
CA ALA A 61 27.69 9.09 16.49
C ALA A 61 26.60 9.83 15.70
N PHE A 62 25.56 9.13 15.24
CA PHE A 62 24.41 9.72 14.57
C PHE A 62 23.64 10.67 15.50
N PHE A 63 23.37 10.26 16.74
CA PHE A 63 22.74 11.13 17.72
C PHE A 63 23.62 12.32 18.11
N ALA A 64 24.89 12.07 18.42
CA ALA A 64 25.83 13.12 18.85
C ALA A 64 26.03 14.20 17.76
N GLU A 65 26.19 13.79 16.49
CA GLU A 65 26.38 14.71 15.39
C GLU A 65 25.16 15.63 15.15
N HIS A 66 23.97 15.10 15.38
CA HIS A 66 22.72 15.77 15.05
C HIS A 66 22.00 16.35 16.27
N ALA A 67 22.54 16.19 17.47
CA ALA A 67 21.98 16.74 18.71
C ALA A 67 21.80 18.27 18.65
N GLY A 68 22.64 18.99 17.89
CA GLY A 68 22.51 20.43 17.67
C GLY A 68 21.18 20.86 17.01
N LEU A 69 20.51 19.96 16.27
CA LEU A 69 19.23 20.22 15.62
C LEU A 69 18.03 20.08 16.57
N VAL A 70 18.22 19.39 17.70
CA VAL A 70 17.17 19.09 18.67
C VAL A 70 17.06 20.23 19.68
N GLU A 71 15.93 20.92 19.69
CA GLU A 71 15.65 21.98 20.67
C GLU A 71 15.06 21.39 21.98
N LYS A 72 14.31 20.29 21.88
CA LYS A 72 13.63 19.66 23.02
C LYS A 72 13.49 18.14 22.84
N VAL A 73 13.59 17.39 23.93
CA VAL A 73 13.28 15.95 23.99
C VAL A 73 11.86 15.78 24.53
N PHE A 74 11.03 15.00 23.84
CA PHE A 74 9.70 14.60 24.31
C PHE A 74 9.78 13.16 24.82
N ALA A 75 9.88 13.01 26.15
CA ALA A 75 9.95 11.71 26.79
C ALA A 75 8.54 11.11 26.88
N TYR A 76 8.25 10.11 26.04
CA TYR A 76 6.94 9.45 26.02
C TYR A 76 6.75 8.56 27.26
N ASP A 77 5.52 8.11 27.50
CA ASP A 77 5.16 7.20 28.59
C ASP A 77 4.96 5.78 28.06
N PRO A 78 5.87 4.83 28.34
CA PRO A 78 5.71 3.44 27.92
C PRO A 78 4.41 2.78 28.45
N GLU A 79 3.90 3.25 29.59
CA GLU A 79 2.66 2.73 30.20
C GLU A 79 1.39 3.30 29.55
N LEU A 80 1.52 4.37 28.76
CA LEU A 80 0.45 4.92 27.94
C LEU A 80 0.95 5.06 26.50
N PRO A 81 0.96 3.96 25.71
CA PRO A 81 1.65 3.89 24.42
C PRO A 81 1.26 5.01 23.45
N ALA A 82 0.00 5.45 23.44
CA ALA A 82 -0.47 6.58 22.61
C ALA A 82 0.42 7.84 22.70
N THR A 83 1.09 8.05 23.83
CA THR A 83 2.03 9.17 24.02
C THR A 83 3.24 9.14 23.08
N ILE A 84 3.61 7.99 22.49
CA ILE A 84 4.65 7.92 21.46
C ILE A 84 4.25 8.69 20.18
N ASN A 85 2.97 8.65 19.82
CA ASN A 85 2.43 9.38 18.68
C ASN A 85 2.31 10.87 19.01
N LEU A 86 1.92 11.23 20.24
CA LEU A 86 1.95 12.61 20.71
C LEU A 86 3.37 13.19 20.69
N ALA A 87 4.37 12.45 21.21
CA ALA A 87 5.77 12.84 21.16
C ALA A 87 6.26 13.00 19.72
N THR A 88 5.81 12.14 18.79
CA THR A 88 6.12 12.24 17.35
C THR A 88 5.53 13.51 16.73
N MET A 89 4.28 13.86 17.04
CA MET A 89 3.65 15.09 16.54
C MET A 89 4.33 16.34 17.12
N LEU A 90 4.60 16.34 18.43
CA LEU A 90 5.32 17.42 19.12
C LEU A 90 6.73 17.62 18.56
N ALA A 91 7.45 16.53 18.29
CA ALA A 91 8.75 16.55 17.63
C ALA A 91 8.73 17.31 16.30
N GLY A 92 7.75 17.05 15.43
CA GLY A 92 7.60 17.76 14.15
C GLY A 92 7.25 19.25 14.27
N LEU A 93 6.56 19.64 15.34
CA LEU A 93 6.15 21.03 15.58
C LEU A 93 7.22 21.87 16.27
N GLU A 94 8.01 21.27 17.16
CA GLU A 94 8.87 21.98 18.11
C GLU A 94 10.35 21.57 17.97
N LYS A 95 10.75 21.07 16.78
CA LYS A 95 12.11 20.61 16.48
C LYS A 95 12.66 19.68 17.57
N GLY A 96 11.84 18.71 17.93
CA GLY A 96 12.16 17.76 18.99
C GLY A 96 12.30 16.32 18.52
N VAL A 97 12.54 15.44 19.48
CA VAL A 97 12.68 13.99 19.25
C VAL A 97 11.85 13.23 20.28
N ALA A 98 11.26 12.11 19.87
CA ALA A 98 10.53 11.22 20.76
C ALA A 98 11.50 10.18 21.33
N VAL A 99 11.63 10.11 22.65
CA VAL A 99 12.65 9.26 23.31
C VAL A 99 12.02 8.52 24.50
N ALA A 100 12.43 7.28 24.72
CA ALA A 100 12.05 6.56 25.94
C ALA A 100 12.68 7.26 27.16
N PRO A 101 11.99 7.38 28.31
CA PRO A 101 12.51 8.08 29.48
C PRO A 101 13.91 7.60 29.92
N GLU A 102 14.17 6.30 29.84
CA GLU A 102 15.44 5.66 30.19
C GLU A 102 16.60 5.99 29.23
N ASP A 103 16.30 6.39 27.99
CA ASP A 103 17.30 6.65 26.95
C ASP A 103 17.69 8.15 26.84
N VAL A 104 16.99 9.05 27.55
CA VAL A 104 17.16 10.50 27.41
C VAL A 104 18.58 10.97 27.69
N GLU A 105 19.15 10.60 28.84
CA GLU A 105 20.50 11.01 29.23
C GLU A 105 21.57 10.39 28.33
N THR A 106 21.32 9.18 27.81
CA THR A 106 22.25 8.48 26.92
C THR A 106 22.29 9.12 25.53
N LEU A 107 21.12 9.45 24.97
CA LEU A 107 21.01 9.90 23.59
C LEU A 107 21.10 11.43 23.43
N PHE A 108 20.62 12.18 24.42
CA PHE A 108 20.51 13.64 24.38
C PHE A 108 20.86 14.30 25.72
N PRO A 109 22.08 14.05 26.26
CA PRO A 109 22.48 14.57 27.57
C PRO A 109 22.37 16.10 27.62
N GLY A 110 21.75 16.61 28.69
CA GLY A 110 21.62 18.05 28.95
C GLY A 110 20.63 18.81 28.05
N LYS A 111 19.88 18.12 27.17
CA LYS A 111 18.79 18.76 26.41
C LYS A 111 17.57 19.01 27.30
N PRO A 112 16.80 20.08 27.07
CA PRO A 112 15.51 20.27 27.73
C PRO A 112 14.57 19.09 27.47
N VAL A 113 13.94 18.57 28.52
CA VAL A 113 13.06 17.39 28.45
C VAL A 113 11.65 17.77 28.86
N GLU A 114 10.67 17.40 28.04
CA GLU A 114 9.25 17.45 28.37
C GLU A 114 8.75 16.02 28.59
N HIS A 115 8.40 15.70 29.84
CA HIS A 115 7.87 14.39 30.21
C HIS A 115 6.37 14.32 29.95
N LEU A 116 5.95 13.31 29.18
CA LEU A 116 4.53 13.08 28.86
C LEU A 116 3.81 12.20 29.88
N LYS A 117 4.57 11.50 30.73
CA LYS A 117 4.05 10.62 31.77
C LYS A 117 3.10 11.35 32.72
N GLY A 118 1.94 10.75 32.98
CA GLY A 118 0.95 11.25 33.92
C GLY A 118 0.14 12.48 33.47
N ARG A 119 0.31 12.95 32.22
CA ARG A 119 -0.46 14.10 31.68
C ARG A 119 -1.91 13.77 31.34
N TRP A 120 -2.19 12.51 30.99
CA TRP A 120 -3.52 12.04 30.61
C TRP A 120 -3.83 10.70 31.27
N PRO A 121 -5.11 10.44 31.62
CA PRO A 121 -5.52 9.19 32.24
C PRO A 121 -5.65 8.03 31.23
N ASP A 122 -5.85 8.32 29.95
CA ASP A 122 -6.09 7.33 28.89
C ASP A 122 -5.74 7.88 27.50
N ALA A 123 -5.70 6.98 26.50
CA ALA A 123 -5.32 7.30 25.13
C ALA A 123 -6.30 8.28 24.45
N ALA A 124 -7.60 8.11 24.71
CA ALA A 124 -8.64 8.99 24.16
C ALA A 124 -8.43 10.44 24.63
N SER A 125 -8.18 10.66 25.92
CA SER A 125 -7.92 11.99 26.48
C SER A 125 -6.64 12.60 25.92
N ALA A 126 -5.61 11.79 25.69
CA ALA A 126 -4.35 12.23 25.08
C ALA A 126 -4.55 12.72 23.64
N TYR A 127 -5.25 11.95 22.80
CA TYR A 127 -5.53 12.36 21.43
C TYR A 127 -6.58 13.47 21.32
N GLU A 128 -7.55 13.56 22.25
CA GLU A 128 -8.48 14.70 22.33
C GLU A 128 -7.72 16.01 22.59
N TRP A 129 -6.75 15.98 23.51
CA TRP A 129 -5.84 17.09 23.73
C TRP A 129 -5.00 17.38 22.48
N ALA A 130 -4.46 16.36 21.82
CA ALA A 130 -3.69 16.55 20.59
C ALA A 130 -4.53 17.21 19.48
N PHE A 131 -5.80 16.81 19.35
CA PHE A 131 -6.71 17.43 18.40
C PHE A 131 -7.05 18.88 18.77
N ALA A 132 -7.14 19.22 20.05
CA ALA A 132 -7.37 20.61 20.47
C ALA A 132 -6.14 21.50 20.24
N GLU A 133 -4.95 21.04 20.64
CA GLU A 133 -3.75 21.87 20.76
C GLU A 133 -2.76 21.74 19.60
N LEU A 134 -2.68 20.56 18.99
CA LEU A 134 -1.71 20.28 17.92
C LEU A 134 -2.34 20.45 16.55
N TRP A 135 -3.56 19.94 16.32
CA TRP A 135 -4.24 19.99 15.02
C TRP A 135 -4.17 21.35 14.30
N PRO A 136 -4.36 22.52 14.95
CA PRO A 136 -4.27 23.81 14.27
C PRO A 136 -2.90 24.14 13.65
N ARG A 137 -1.83 23.48 14.11
CA ARG A 137 -0.45 23.65 13.64
C ARG A 137 0.04 22.50 12.74
N MET A 138 -0.76 21.45 12.60
CA MET A 138 -0.44 20.26 11.80
C MET A 138 -0.96 20.41 10.38
N ARG A 139 -0.48 19.57 9.45
CA ARG A 139 -1.05 19.50 8.11
C ARG A 139 -2.43 18.84 8.16
N HIS A 140 -3.33 19.31 7.30
CA HIS A 140 -4.69 18.76 7.17
C HIS A 140 -4.87 17.96 5.89
N ASP A 141 -3.90 17.95 4.99
CA ASP A 141 -3.93 17.28 3.69
C ASP A 141 -3.22 15.91 3.67
N VAL A 142 -2.85 15.41 4.86
CA VAL A 142 -2.34 14.06 5.09
C VAL A 142 -2.59 13.70 6.55
N LEU A 143 -2.99 12.46 6.79
CA LEU A 143 -3.19 11.90 8.12
C LEU A 143 -2.35 10.64 8.29
N ALA A 144 -2.23 10.14 9.52
CA ALA A 144 -1.66 8.83 9.80
C ALA A 144 -2.46 8.06 10.85
N CYS A 145 -2.83 6.82 10.52
CA CYS A 145 -3.27 5.83 11.49
C CYS A 145 -2.07 4.94 11.81
N TYR A 146 -1.49 5.07 13.00
CA TYR A 146 -0.21 4.42 13.30
C TYR A 146 -0.20 3.80 14.68
N HIS A 147 0.02 2.48 14.73
CA HIS A 147 0.05 1.72 15.97
C HIS A 147 1.19 2.26 16.87
N PRO A 148 0.86 2.68 18.12
CA PRO A 148 1.81 3.34 19.01
C PRO A 148 2.78 2.36 19.68
N ASP A 149 3.60 1.67 18.88
CA ASP A 149 4.62 0.72 19.34
C ASP A 149 6.02 1.19 18.93
N ALA A 150 7.02 0.96 19.78
CA ALA A 150 8.42 1.28 19.50
C ALA A 150 9.03 0.39 18.41
N ASN A 151 8.51 -0.84 18.22
CA ASN A 151 8.89 -1.72 17.13
C ASN A 151 8.42 -1.19 15.77
N MET A 152 7.40 -0.33 15.76
CA MET A 152 6.91 0.37 14.59
C MET A 152 7.47 1.78 14.57
N SER A 153 8.70 1.91 14.06
CA SER A 153 9.42 3.19 14.00
C SER A 153 9.61 3.75 12.59
N GLY A 154 9.49 2.91 11.55
CA GLY A 154 9.87 3.22 10.17
C GLY A 154 9.23 4.49 9.60
N LEU A 155 7.90 4.64 9.76
CA LEU A 155 7.15 5.75 9.18
C LEU A 155 7.38 7.11 9.88
N ARG A 156 7.91 7.12 11.11
CA ARG A 156 7.97 8.34 11.94
C ARG A 156 8.84 9.44 11.35
N ASP A 157 9.80 9.09 10.50
CA ASP A 157 10.64 10.06 9.79
C ASP A 157 9.79 10.97 8.89
N TYR A 158 8.86 10.37 8.13
CA TYR A 158 7.92 11.10 7.27
C TYR A 158 6.93 11.90 8.09
N LEU A 159 6.39 11.32 9.18
CA LEU A 159 5.41 11.99 10.04
C LEU A 159 5.98 13.26 10.67
N VAL A 160 7.22 13.21 11.16
CA VAL A 160 7.93 14.37 11.71
C VAL A 160 8.24 15.39 10.63
N ARG A 161 8.83 14.96 9.50
CA ARG A 161 9.19 15.85 8.39
C ARG A 161 7.99 16.68 7.92
N HIS A 162 6.84 16.04 7.79
CA HIS A 162 5.64 16.63 7.22
C HIS A 162 4.63 17.11 8.27
N ARG A 163 4.89 17.01 9.58
CA ARG A 163 3.96 17.43 10.65
C ARG A 163 2.58 16.79 10.48
N VAL A 164 2.58 15.46 10.32
CA VAL A 164 1.37 14.68 10.03
C VAL A 164 0.61 14.36 11.31
N PHE A 165 -0.68 14.70 11.36
CA PHE A 165 -1.50 14.37 12.51
C PHE A 165 -1.69 12.86 12.60
N THR A 166 -1.28 12.29 13.72
CA THR A 166 -1.16 10.83 13.90
C THR A 166 -2.08 10.37 15.02
N PHE A 167 -2.87 9.34 14.75
CA PHE A 167 -3.83 8.76 15.69
C PHE A 167 -3.80 7.23 15.67
N TRP A 168 -4.41 6.62 16.68
CA TRP A 168 -4.69 5.19 16.76
C TRP A 168 -6.04 4.98 17.43
N ALA A 169 -6.77 3.95 17.00
CA ALA A 169 -7.98 3.52 17.66
C ALA A 169 -7.93 2.00 17.83
N SER A 170 -8.14 1.55 19.07
CA SER A 170 -8.08 0.15 19.46
C SER A 170 -9.32 -0.60 18.98
N ALA A 171 -9.25 -1.92 18.91
CA ALA A 171 -10.40 -2.77 18.54
C ALA A 171 -11.56 -2.65 19.53
N PRO A 172 -12.82 -2.94 19.11
CA PRO A 172 -13.97 -3.03 20.00
C PRO A 172 -13.86 -4.13 21.07
N GLY A 173 -12.85 -4.99 20.99
CA GLY A 173 -12.72 -6.18 21.83
C GLY A 173 -13.58 -7.33 21.30
N THR A 174 -13.83 -8.32 22.16
CA THR A 174 -14.70 -9.46 21.82
C THR A 174 -15.99 -9.39 22.63
N ALA A 175 -17.01 -10.15 22.24
CA ALA A 175 -18.28 -10.22 22.99
C ALA A 175 -18.10 -10.57 24.48
N GLY A 176 -17.09 -11.39 24.81
CA GLY A 176 -16.77 -11.77 26.19
C GLY A 176 -15.81 -10.81 26.91
N LYS A 177 -15.15 -9.91 26.18
CA LYS A 177 -14.20 -8.94 26.72
C LYS A 177 -14.26 -7.67 25.85
N PRO A 178 -15.32 -6.85 25.99
CA PRO A 178 -15.45 -5.63 25.23
C PRO A 178 -14.38 -4.63 25.66
N ASN A 179 -13.93 -3.80 24.72
CA ASN A 179 -13.03 -2.69 25.00
C ASN A 179 -13.86 -1.41 25.25
N PRO A 180 -13.97 -0.92 26.51
CA PRO A 180 -14.77 0.26 26.80
C PRO A 180 -14.20 1.55 26.20
N ALA A 181 -12.90 1.60 25.86
CA ALA A 181 -12.27 2.78 25.26
C ALA A 181 -12.62 2.95 23.77
N HIS A 182 -12.91 1.85 23.07
CA HIS A 182 -13.07 1.83 21.61
C HIS A 182 -14.04 2.89 21.09
N ALA A 183 -15.23 3.02 21.69
CA ALA A 183 -16.24 3.94 21.21
C ALA A 183 -15.76 5.41 21.24
N ARG A 184 -15.04 5.79 22.30
CA ARG A 184 -14.51 7.15 22.47
C ARG A 184 -13.33 7.39 21.52
N GLU A 185 -12.43 6.43 21.38
CA GLU A 185 -11.30 6.50 20.45
C GLU A 185 -11.78 6.60 19.00
N ARG A 186 -12.74 5.77 18.60
CA ARG A 186 -13.36 5.81 17.26
C ARG A 186 -14.04 7.16 16.99
N ALA A 187 -14.81 7.69 17.95
CA ALA A 187 -15.46 8.98 17.80
C ALA A 187 -14.46 10.11 17.55
N LEU A 188 -13.28 10.05 18.17
CA LEU A 188 -12.21 11.00 17.90
C LEU A 188 -11.60 10.83 16.50
N VAL A 189 -11.36 9.59 16.05
CA VAL A 189 -10.93 9.33 14.67
C VAL A 189 -11.92 9.92 13.67
N GLU A 190 -13.22 9.66 13.86
CA GLU A 190 -14.29 10.24 13.04
C GLU A 190 -14.26 11.78 13.02
N LYS A 191 -13.92 12.41 14.15
CA LYS A 191 -13.75 13.87 14.24
C LYS A 191 -12.55 14.36 13.41
N VAL A 192 -11.41 13.67 13.46
CA VAL A 192 -10.21 13.99 12.67
C VAL A 192 -10.48 13.81 11.17
N LEU A 193 -11.15 12.72 10.79
CA LEU A 193 -11.53 12.44 9.40
C LEU A 193 -12.51 13.49 8.86
N ALA A 194 -13.47 13.93 9.67
CA ALA A 194 -14.42 14.98 9.31
C ALA A 194 -13.77 16.38 9.18
N ALA A 195 -12.75 16.67 10.01
CA ALA A 195 -12.08 17.97 10.03
C ALA A 195 -11.08 18.17 8.89
N SER A 196 -10.75 17.11 8.15
CA SER A 196 -9.78 17.13 7.04
C SER A 196 -10.47 17.09 5.67
N PRO A 197 -9.87 17.67 4.61
CA PRO A 197 -10.41 17.62 3.25
C PRO A 197 -10.56 16.19 2.73
N PRO A 198 -11.50 15.91 1.81
CA PRO A 198 -11.54 14.63 1.09
C PRO A 198 -10.33 14.50 0.14
N ASN A 199 -10.14 13.31 -0.43
CA ASN A 199 -9.09 12.97 -1.40
C ASN A 199 -7.66 13.14 -0.89
N ILE A 200 -7.45 12.87 0.41
CA ILE A 200 -6.14 12.91 1.06
C ILE A 200 -5.74 11.51 1.57
N PRO A 201 -4.44 11.21 1.67
CA PRO A 201 -3.98 9.94 2.19
C PRO A 201 -4.09 9.86 3.72
N VAL A 202 -4.40 8.65 4.21
CA VAL A 202 -4.12 8.20 5.58
C VAL A 202 -2.97 7.20 5.48
N LEU A 203 -1.80 7.61 5.95
CA LEU A 203 -0.60 6.79 6.04
C LEU A 203 -0.68 5.83 7.24
N GLY A 204 0.24 4.86 7.29
CA GLY A 204 0.24 3.80 8.30
C GLY A 204 -0.74 2.68 7.95
N PHE A 205 -1.36 2.06 8.96
CA PHE A 205 -2.31 0.97 8.77
C PHE A 205 -3.30 0.89 9.94
N TRP A 206 -4.46 0.28 9.71
CA TRP A 206 -5.59 0.25 10.64
C TRP A 206 -5.56 -0.92 11.63
N TYR A 207 -4.67 -1.88 11.40
CA TYR A 207 -4.56 -3.14 12.14
C TYR A 207 -3.10 -3.39 12.53
N SER A 208 -2.90 -4.02 13.69
CA SER A 208 -1.61 -4.54 14.11
C SER A 208 -1.83 -5.90 14.79
N GLY A 209 -0.94 -6.86 14.58
CA GLY A 209 -1.09 -8.21 15.17
C GLY A 209 -1.17 -8.21 16.70
N PRO A 210 -0.25 -7.52 17.41
CA PRO A 210 -0.25 -7.42 18.87
C PRO A 210 -1.39 -6.60 19.49
N ASP A 211 -1.90 -5.58 18.77
CA ASP A 211 -3.07 -4.78 19.15
C ASP A 211 -3.99 -4.65 17.92
N PRO A 212 -5.14 -5.32 17.91
CA PRO A 212 -5.91 -5.51 16.68
C PRO A 212 -6.42 -4.21 16.02
N GLY A 213 -6.34 -3.03 16.66
CA GLY A 213 -6.78 -1.78 16.04
C GLY A 213 -8.22 -1.86 15.51
N LEU A 214 -8.59 -1.11 14.48
CA LEU A 214 -9.95 -1.17 13.94
C LEU A 214 -10.23 -2.41 13.08
N ASN A 215 -9.22 -3.24 12.75
CA ASN A 215 -9.20 -4.14 11.58
C ASN A 215 -9.06 -3.36 10.26
N GLU A 216 -8.32 -3.93 9.32
CA GLU A 216 -8.18 -3.46 7.94
C GLU A 216 -9.53 -3.07 7.33
N TYR A 217 -10.50 -3.99 7.36
CA TYR A 217 -11.72 -3.79 6.57
C TYR A 217 -12.61 -2.67 7.11
N ASP A 218 -12.70 -2.56 8.44
CA ASP A 218 -13.51 -1.55 9.11
C ASP A 218 -12.79 -0.20 9.08
N GLY A 219 -11.46 -0.18 9.24
CA GLY A 219 -10.65 1.02 9.17
C GLY A 219 -10.63 1.66 7.78
N VAL A 220 -10.31 0.89 6.73
CA VAL A 220 -10.32 1.36 5.34
C VAL A 220 -11.72 1.78 4.93
N GLY A 221 -12.74 1.03 5.33
CA GLY A 221 -14.15 1.37 5.11
C GLY A 221 -14.54 2.70 5.75
N LEU A 222 -14.23 2.87 7.04
CA LEU A 222 -14.51 4.10 7.80
C LEU A 222 -13.80 5.32 7.20
N ALA A 223 -12.52 5.20 6.87
CA ALA A 223 -11.75 6.25 6.22
C ALA A 223 -12.39 6.66 4.88
N GLY A 224 -12.80 5.66 4.11
CA GLY A 224 -13.46 5.83 2.83
C GLY A 224 -14.80 6.58 2.92
N GLU A 225 -15.59 6.39 3.99
CA GLU A 225 -16.82 7.16 4.20
C GLU A 225 -16.56 8.68 4.21
N TYR A 226 -15.43 9.10 4.78
CA TYR A 226 -14.97 10.49 4.86
C TYR A 226 -14.08 10.92 3.68
N GLY A 227 -14.04 10.10 2.63
CA GLY A 227 -13.27 10.35 1.42
C GLY A 227 -11.76 10.32 1.61
N LYS A 228 -11.27 9.51 2.55
CA LYS A 228 -9.83 9.31 2.75
C LYS A 228 -9.34 8.06 2.01
N ILE A 229 -8.08 8.08 1.65
CA ILE A 229 -7.42 7.05 0.85
C ILE A 229 -6.36 6.39 1.73
N THR A 230 -6.48 5.09 2.01
CA THR A 230 -5.47 4.42 2.85
C THR A 230 -4.22 4.14 2.01
N VAL A 231 -3.04 4.38 2.58
CA VAL A 231 -1.75 4.01 1.99
C VAL A 231 -0.96 3.23 3.03
N VAL A 232 -0.91 1.90 2.85
CA VAL A 232 -0.37 0.94 3.84
C VAL A 232 1.14 1.08 3.98
N SER A 233 1.58 1.95 4.89
CA SER A 233 2.96 2.45 4.97
C SER A 233 3.55 2.35 6.37
N ASP A 234 2.90 1.61 7.26
CA ASP A 234 3.29 1.43 8.66
C ASP A 234 4.67 0.78 8.83
N TRP A 235 5.02 -0.16 7.96
CA TRP A 235 6.34 -0.79 7.92
C TRP A 235 7.29 -0.17 6.91
N ALA A 236 6.90 0.90 6.20
CA ALA A 236 7.79 1.56 5.25
C ALA A 236 8.88 2.34 5.99
N SER A 237 10.08 2.41 5.40
CA SER A 237 11.24 3.10 5.97
C SER A 237 11.75 4.19 5.03
N ASN A 238 12.42 5.18 5.62
CA ASN A 238 13.17 6.21 4.90
C ASN A 238 12.32 7.07 3.94
N LEU A 239 11.00 7.11 4.08
CA LEU A 239 10.12 7.83 3.17
C LEU A 239 10.43 9.33 3.16
N SER A 240 10.90 9.89 4.29
CA SER A 240 11.34 11.29 4.37
C SER A 240 12.56 11.59 3.51
N LEU A 241 13.34 10.60 3.06
CA LEU A 241 14.39 10.78 2.07
C LEU A 241 13.93 10.34 0.69
N LEU A 242 13.32 9.17 0.59
CA LEU A 242 12.95 8.54 -0.69
C LEU A 242 12.00 9.43 -1.50
N GLY A 243 10.98 10.02 -0.88
CA GLY A 243 10.05 10.94 -1.55
C GLY A 243 10.69 12.22 -2.08
N GLY A 244 11.93 12.54 -1.67
CA GLY A 244 12.72 13.65 -2.19
C GLY A 244 13.65 13.28 -3.34
N VAL A 245 13.78 12.00 -3.69
CA VAL A 245 14.66 11.55 -4.79
C VAL A 245 13.95 11.75 -6.13
N PRO A 246 14.45 12.64 -7.02
CA PRO A 246 13.78 12.91 -8.28
C PRO A 246 13.89 11.71 -9.23
N VAL A 247 12.77 11.37 -9.85
CA VAL A 247 12.67 10.36 -10.92
C VAL A 247 11.82 10.93 -12.04
N ASP A 248 12.33 10.85 -13.27
CA ASP A 248 11.51 11.09 -14.46
C ASP A 248 10.77 9.81 -14.85
N PHE A 249 9.46 9.76 -14.59
CA PHE A 249 8.62 8.62 -14.93
C PHE A 249 8.16 8.60 -16.40
N ALA A 250 8.31 9.70 -17.15
CA ALA A 250 7.86 9.75 -18.54
C ALA A 250 8.47 8.64 -19.44
N PRO A 251 9.80 8.39 -19.42
CA PRO A 251 10.38 7.28 -20.19
C PRO A 251 9.95 5.91 -19.68
N LEU A 252 9.74 5.75 -18.36
CA LEU A 252 9.31 4.49 -17.76
C LEU A 252 7.88 4.13 -18.19
N ALA A 253 6.99 5.12 -18.12
CA ALA A 253 5.62 5.01 -18.59
C ALA A 253 5.55 4.72 -20.10
N ALA A 254 6.44 5.32 -20.90
CA ALA A 254 6.54 5.03 -22.33
C ALA A 254 7.01 3.60 -22.61
N ALA A 255 8.04 3.12 -21.91
CA ALA A 255 8.55 1.76 -22.04
C ALA A 255 7.51 0.70 -21.67
N GLN A 256 6.71 0.94 -20.64
CA GLN A 256 5.60 0.05 -20.28
C GLN A 256 4.51 0.01 -21.36
N ARG A 257 4.07 1.18 -21.87
CA ARG A 257 3.11 1.24 -22.98
C ARG A 257 3.61 0.53 -24.24
N GLN A 258 4.91 0.61 -24.53
CA GLN A 258 5.51 -0.07 -25.67
C GLN A 258 5.50 -1.60 -25.50
N ARG A 259 5.84 -2.12 -24.30
CA ARG A 259 5.78 -3.56 -24.03
C ARG A 259 4.38 -4.13 -24.26
N ARG A 260 3.34 -3.40 -23.87
CA ARG A 260 1.94 -3.72 -24.14
C ARG A 260 1.62 -3.88 -25.65
N ALA A 261 2.30 -3.16 -26.53
CA ALA A 261 2.02 -3.18 -27.97
C ALA A 261 2.80 -4.27 -28.74
N ALA A 262 3.76 -4.93 -28.10
CA ALA A 262 4.78 -5.73 -28.79
C ALA A 262 4.41 -7.21 -29.00
N SER A 263 3.41 -7.75 -28.28
CA SER A 263 3.07 -9.16 -28.35
C SER A 263 1.62 -9.37 -28.82
N VAL A 264 1.47 -10.10 -29.92
CA VAL A 264 0.17 -10.50 -30.46
C VAL A 264 0.23 -12.00 -30.70
N HIS A 265 -0.51 -12.74 -29.88
CA HIS A 265 -0.83 -14.13 -30.17
C HIS A 265 -2.01 -14.19 -31.14
N GLU A 266 -2.02 -15.18 -32.03
CA GLU A 266 -3.23 -15.48 -32.81
C GLU A 266 -4.27 -16.16 -31.91
N LEU A 267 -5.55 -15.86 -32.16
CA LEU A 267 -6.64 -16.48 -31.43
C LEU A 267 -6.82 -17.93 -31.90
N GLU A 268 -6.39 -18.87 -31.06
CA GLU A 268 -6.69 -20.28 -31.22
C GLU A 268 -8.03 -20.64 -30.54
N PRO A 269 -8.95 -21.33 -31.24
CA PRO A 269 -10.33 -21.52 -30.78
C PRO A 269 -10.46 -22.51 -29.62
N ASP A 270 -9.53 -23.45 -29.46
CA ASP A 270 -9.64 -24.52 -28.45
C ASP A 270 -8.90 -24.20 -27.14
N LYS A 271 -8.22 -23.04 -27.05
CA LYS A 271 -7.36 -22.68 -25.92
C LYS A 271 -8.11 -22.10 -24.71
N VAL A 272 -7.44 -22.20 -23.56
CA VAL A 272 -7.72 -21.43 -22.35
C VAL A 272 -6.67 -20.35 -22.18
N TYR A 273 -7.09 -19.10 -22.16
CA TYR A 273 -6.21 -17.97 -21.92
C TYR A 273 -6.33 -17.52 -20.47
N ILE A 274 -5.19 -17.48 -19.77
CA ILE A 274 -5.10 -17.15 -18.34
C ILE A 274 -4.27 -15.89 -18.16
N GLY A 275 -4.79 -14.89 -17.44
CA GLY A 275 -3.98 -13.83 -16.85
C GLY A 275 -3.66 -14.15 -15.39
N PHE A 276 -2.40 -14.39 -15.05
CA PHE A 276 -1.98 -14.53 -13.64
C PHE A 276 -1.69 -13.14 -13.06
N ASN A 277 -2.27 -12.83 -11.90
CA ASN A 277 -2.16 -11.52 -11.27
C ASN A 277 -1.86 -11.64 -9.78
N VAL A 278 -0.90 -10.86 -9.32
CA VAL A 278 -0.67 -10.57 -7.91
C VAL A 278 -1.41 -9.28 -7.59
N VAL A 279 -2.54 -9.39 -6.90
CA VAL A 279 -3.53 -8.30 -6.74
C VAL A 279 -3.44 -7.67 -5.36
N GLU A 280 -3.12 -8.47 -4.35
CA GLU A 280 -3.00 -8.07 -2.97
C GLU A 280 -1.62 -7.48 -2.65
N SER A 281 -1.54 -6.72 -1.55
CA SER A 281 -0.31 -6.17 -0.94
C SER A 281 0.46 -5.16 -1.79
N GLY A 282 0.33 -5.16 -3.12
CA GLY A 282 0.99 -4.23 -4.02
C GLY A 282 0.60 -2.76 -3.80
N ASP A 283 -0.54 -2.52 -3.14
CA ASP A 283 -0.98 -1.19 -2.68
C ASP A 283 -0.14 -0.64 -1.52
N ALA A 284 0.60 -1.50 -0.81
CA ALA A 284 1.40 -1.16 0.36
C ALA A 284 2.86 -0.80 -0.01
N PRO A 285 3.32 0.44 0.27
CA PRO A 285 4.72 0.79 0.09
C PRO A 285 5.73 -0.14 0.77
N SER A 286 5.42 -0.62 1.98
CA SER A 286 6.28 -1.53 2.74
C SER A 286 6.49 -2.86 2.02
N TYR A 287 5.43 -3.42 1.43
CA TYR A 287 5.50 -4.66 0.64
C TYR A 287 6.41 -4.49 -0.57
N LEU A 288 6.31 -3.38 -1.30
CA LEU A 288 7.16 -3.10 -2.45
C LEU A 288 8.65 -2.97 -2.07
N GLN A 289 8.95 -2.36 -0.92
CA GLN A 289 10.32 -2.24 -0.39
C GLN A 289 10.90 -3.57 0.13
N THR A 290 10.05 -4.55 0.45
CA THR A 290 10.45 -5.79 1.14
C THR A 290 10.10 -7.01 0.30
N ARG A 291 8.93 -7.59 0.54
CA ARG A 291 8.48 -8.85 -0.04
C ARG A 291 8.48 -8.83 -1.57
N GLN A 292 8.01 -7.75 -2.20
CA GLN A 292 8.07 -7.63 -3.65
C GLN A 292 9.51 -7.71 -4.15
N THR A 293 10.48 -7.15 -3.44
CA THR A 293 11.90 -7.18 -3.83
C THR A 293 12.47 -8.60 -3.77
N GLU A 294 12.07 -9.40 -2.78
CA GLU A 294 12.42 -10.82 -2.71
C GLU A 294 11.84 -11.58 -3.91
N ILE A 295 10.56 -11.37 -4.21
CA ILE A 295 9.87 -11.98 -5.35
C ILE A 295 10.49 -11.53 -6.68
N TRP A 296 10.89 -10.26 -6.76
CA TRP A 296 11.57 -9.67 -7.93
C TRP A 296 12.91 -10.36 -8.22
N ALA A 297 13.52 -11.02 -7.24
CA ALA A 297 14.78 -11.74 -7.39
C ALA A 297 14.62 -13.22 -7.79
N ASP A 298 13.39 -13.73 -7.92
CA ASP A 298 13.14 -15.12 -8.31
C ASP A 298 13.73 -15.41 -9.73
N PRO A 299 14.61 -16.42 -9.88
CA PRO A 299 15.22 -16.76 -11.17
C PRO A 299 14.25 -17.31 -12.22
N ALA A 300 13.03 -17.68 -11.83
CA ALA A 300 11.96 -18.06 -12.74
C ALA A 300 11.15 -16.87 -13.25
N ARG A 301 11.35 -15.66 -12.71
CA ARG A 301 10.67 -14.45 -13.20
C ARG A 301 10.98 -14.22 -14.67
N GLY A 302 9.94 -13.86 -15.42
CA GLY A 302 10.01 -13.64 -16.85
C GLY A 302 9.80 -14.91 -17.70
N ARG A 303 9.66 -16.09 -17.10
CA ARG A 303 9.29 -17.33 -17.84
C ARG A 303 7.84 -17.33 -18.31
N VAL A 304 6.96 -16.71 -17.54
CA VAL A 304 5.52 -16.66 -17.78
C VAL A 304 5.01 -15.24 -17.54
N PRO A 305 4.01 -14.75 -18.30
CA PRO A 305 3.39 -13.47 -18.03
C PRO A 305 2.75 -13.39 -16.65
N ILE A 306 3.06 -12.35 -15.88
CA ILE A 306 2.48 -12.05 -14.57
C ILE A 306 2.10 -10.56 -14.51
N GLY A 307 0.87 -10.29 -14.08
CA GLY A 307 0.38 -8.99 -13.68
C GLY A 307 0.76 -8.68 -12.23
N TRP A 308 1.31 -7.50 -11.97
CA TRP A 308 1.75 -7.05 -10.65
C TRP A 308 1.03 -5.77 -10.24
N GLY A 309 0.32 -5.79 -9.11
CA GLY A 309 -0.27 -4.59 -8.53
C GLY A 309 0.79 -3.65 -7.97
N MET A 310 0.70 -2.36 -8.29
CA MET A 310 1.47 -1.30 -7.63
C MET A 310 0.56 -0.16 -7.18
N GLY A 311 0.61 0.16 -5.90
CA GLY A 311 -0.09 1.30 -5.32
C GLY A 311 0.44 2.60 -5.92
N LEU A 312 -0.47 3.44 -6.43
CA LEU A 312 -0.10 4.69 -7.09
C LEU A 312 0.60 5.68 -6.16
N GLY A 313 0.40 5.58 -4.84
CA GLY A 313 1.18 6.36 -3.87
C GLY A 313 2.68 6.06 -3.87
N ALA A 314 3.12 4.92 -4.42
CA ALA A 314 4.52 4.53 -4.47
C ALA A 314 5.38 5.49 -5.33
N ILE A 315 4.82 6.04 -6.41
CA ILE A 315 5.54 6.98 -7.29
C ILE A 315 5.78 8.36 -6.64
N GLU A 316 5.13 8.63 -5.50
CA GLU A 316 5.29 9.85 -4.70
C GLU A 316 6.12 9.60 -3.43
N LEU A 317 5.78 8.55 -2.67
CA LEU A 317 6.42 8.27 -1.38
C LEU A 317 7.81 7.66 -1.52
N MET A 318 8.04 6.90 -2.59
CA MET A 318 9.30 6.22 -2.84
C MET A 318 9.61 6.08 -4.34
N PRO A 319 9.71 7.20 -5.08
CA PRO A 319 10.02 7.21 -6.50
C PRO A 319 11.14 6.26 -6.95
N PRO A 320 12.31 6.16 -6.28
CA PRO A 320 13.39 5.28 -6.73
C PRO A 320 13.05 3.78 -6.64
N VAL A 321 12.17 3.39 -5.70
CA VAL A 321 11.68 2.00 -5.55
C VAL A 321 10.77 1.66 -6.71
N ALA A 322 9.75 2.49 -6.95
CA ALA A 322 8.82 2.31 -8.07
C ALA A 322 9.56 2.33 -9.41
N ALA A 323 10.51 3.27 -9.60
CA ALA A 323 11.33 3.36 -10.80
C ALA A 323 12.10 2.07 -11.07
N HIS A 324 12.76 1.51 -10.06
CA HIS A 324 13.51 0.26 -10.21
C HIS A 324 12.62 -0.89 -10.69
N LEU A 325 11.43 -1.04 -10.09
CA LEU A 325 10.47 -2.08 -10.44
C LEU A 325 9.95 -1.92 -11.88
N LEU A 326 9.71 -0.68 -12.33
CA LEU A 326 9.28 -0.40 -13.71
C LEU A 326 10.41 -0.63 -14.73
N GLU A 327 11.62 -0.16 -14.41
CA GLU A 327 12.80 -0.25 -15.29
C GLU A 327 13.26 -1.69 -15.51
N THR A 328 13.18 -2.53 -14.49
CA THR A 328 13.72 -3.90 -14.51
C THR A 328 12.67 -4.97 -14.82
N ALA A 329 11.45 -4.55 -15.09
CA ALA A 329 10.38 -5.44 -15.53
C ALA A 329 10.75 -6.11 -16.86
N THR A 330 10.64 -7.43 -16.92
CA THR A 330 10.86 -8.23 -18.13
C THR A 330 9.71 -8.00 -19.14
N PRO A 331 9.80 -8.54 -20.37
CA PRO A 331 8.66 -8.53 -21.30
C PRO A 331 7.40 -9.22 -20.74
N ASN A 332 7.57 -10.14 -19.79
CA ASN A 332 6.49 -10.91 -19.15
C ASN A 332 6.03 -10.31 -17.80
N ASP A 333 6.59 -9.18 -17.38
CA ASP A 333 6.13 -8.47 -16.18
C ASP A 333 5.27 -7.27 -16.56
N HIS A 334 3.99 -7.29 -16.19
CA HIS A 334 3.05 -6.21 -16.48
C HIS A 334 2.56 -5.54 -15.19
N TRP A 335 2.81 -4.25 -15.02
CA TRP A 335 2.34 -3.51 -13.85
C TRP A 335 0.93 -2.94 -14.07
N PHE A 336 0.10 -2.96 -13.03
CA PHE A 336 -1.21 -2.32 -13.02
C PHE A 336 -1.44 -1.55 -11.73
N ALA A 337 -2.41 -0.62 -11.74
CA ALA A 337 -2.77 0.14 -10.55
C ALA A 337 -3.43 -0.79 -9.52
N ALA A 338 -2.82 -0.91 -8.34
CA ALA A 338 -3.35 -1.76 -7.27
C ALA A 338 -4.72 -1.28 -6.76
N ILE A 339 -5.38 -2.15 -5.98
CA ILE A 339 -6.70 -1.90 -5.42
C ILE A 339 -6.69 -0.63 -4.52
N SER A 340 -7.56 0.36 -4.69
CA SER A 340 -8.60 0.53 -5.72
C SER A 340 -8.53 1.91 -6.38
N GLY A 341 -7.35 2.31 -6.85
CA GLY A 341 -7.12 3.59 -7.55
C GLY A 341 -5.94 4.35 -6.96
N ALA A 342 -6.15 5.62 -6.60
CA ALA A 342 -5.13 6.47 -5.98
C ALA A 342 -4.54 5.88 -4.67
N GLY A 343 -5.23 4.93 -4.04
CA GLY A 343 -4.75 4.08 -2.95
C GLY A 343 -5.82 3.10 -2.49
N TYR A 344 -5.62 2.48 -1.33
CA TYR A 344 -6.52 1.44 -0.85
C TYR A 344 -7.82 2.03 -0.27
N VAL A 345 -8.93 1.72 -0.95
CA VAL A 345 -10.29 2.12 -0.59
C VAL A 345 -11.27 1.00 -0.89
N HIS A 346 -12.46 1.06 -0.29
CA HIS A 346 -13.57 0.14 -0.53
C HIS A 346 -14.69 0.82 -1.34
N PRO A 347 -14.56 0.92 -2.67
CA PRO A 347 -15.45 1.77 -3.48
C PRO A 347 -16.90 1.27 -3.47
N TYR A 348 -17.13 -0.04 -3.30
CA TYR A 348 -18.44 -0.68 -3.30
C TYR A 348 -19.17 -0.66 -1.95
N ARG A 349 -18.59 -0.03 -0.93
CA ARG A 349 -19.23 0.14 0.39
C ARG A 349 -19.85 1.54 0.49
N ARG A 350 -19.53 2.28 1.54
CA ARG A 350 -20.07 3.62 1.83
C ARG A 350 -19.11 4.75 1.43
N PHE A 351 -18.29 4.51 0.41
CA PHE A 351 -17.24 5.44 -0.01
C PHE A 351 -17.81 6.83 -0.33
N MET A 352 -17.16 7.87 0.19
CA MET A 352 -17.52 9.30 0.09
C MET A 352 -18.82 9.74 0.77
N THR A 353 -19.63 8.84 1.34
CA THR A 353 -21.00 9.17 1.80
C THR A 353 -21.10 10.16 2.96
N ARG A 354 -20.01 10.39 3.70
CA ARG A 354 -19.92 11.35 4.82
C ARG A 354 -19.05 12.56 4.49
N THR A 355 -18.71 12.75 3.22
CA THR A 355 -18.08 14.00 2.77
C THR A 355 -19.14 15.10 2.60
N PRO A 356 -18.77 16.39 2.71
CA PRO A 356 -19.72 17.49 2.52
C PRO A 356 -20.40 17.51 1.15
N ASP A 357 -19.68 17.06 0.11
CA ASP A 357 -20.17 16.92 -1.26
C ASP A 357 -19.66 15.59 -1.86
N PRO A 358 -20.44 14.50 -1.73
CA PRO A 358 -20.02 13.17 -2.19
C PRO A 358 -19.71 13.09 -3.69
N GLU A 359 -20.43 13.80 -4.54
CA GLU A 359 -20.21 13.74 -5.99
C GLU A 359 -18.93 14.49 -6.39
N ALA A 360 -18.69 15.67 -5.82
CA ALA A 360 -17.42 16.38 -6.03
C ALA A 360 -16.23 15.59 -5.48
N ALA A 361 -16.39 14.92 -4.33
CA ALA A 361 -15.34 14.10 -3.75
C ALA A 361 -15.02 12.88 -4.63
N TRP A 362 -16.04 12.19 -5.16
CA TRP A 362 -15.87 11.14 -6.16
C TRP A 362 -15.17 11.63 -7.43
N ALA A 363 -15.58 12.78 -7.98
CA ALA A 363 -14.95 13.34 -9.17
C ALA A 363 -13.45 13.62 -8.95
N GLY A 364 -13.10 14.26 -7.82
CA GLY A 364 -11.70 14.51 -7.47
C GLY A 364 -10.88 13.24 -7.23
N TYR A 365 -11.50 12.18 -6.68
CA TYR A 365 -10.85 10.89 -6.51
C TYR A 365 -10.48 10.23 -7.85
N LEU A 366 -11.41 10.27 -8.80
CA LEU A 366 -11.23 9.69 -10.13
C LEU A 366 -10.20 10.48 -10.94
N GLU A 367 -10.21 11.82 -10.85
CA GLU A 367 -9.20 12.69 -11.46
C GLU A 367 -7.79 12.42 -10.89
N LEU A 368 -7.67 12.29 -9.56
CA LEU A 368 -6.41 11.93 -8.91
C LEU A 368 -5.91 10.56 -9.41
N THR A 369 -6.80 9.57 -9.49
CA THR A 369 -6.49 8.22 -9.97
C THR A 369 -6.00 8.27 -11.42
N GLU A 370 -6.71 8.96 -12.31
CA GLU A 370 -6.33 9.17 -13.71
C GLU A 370 -4.94 9.81 -13.86
N SER A 371 -4.70 10.88 -13.10
CA SER A 371 -3.44 11.62 -13.14
C SER A 371 -2.25 10.72 -12.76
N LEU A 372 -2.40 9.97 -11.67
CA LEU A 372 -1.36 9.05 -11.20
C LEU A 372 -1.16 7.87 -12.15
N MET A 373 -2.24 7.27 -12.69
CA MET A 373 -2.14 6.19 -13.68
C MET A 373 -1.41 6.64 -14.94
N ARG A 374 -1.70 7.85 -15.45
CA ARG A 374 -0.97 8.40 -16.62
C ARG A 374 0.52 8.56 -16.37
N ARG A 375 0.88 9.07 -15.18
CA ARG A 375 2.29 9.26 -14.78
C ARG A 375 3.02 7.94 -14.62
N ALA A 376 2.36 6.92 -14.07
CA ALA A 376 2.91 5.57 -13.95
C ALA A 376 2.92 4.81 -15.29
N GLY A 377 2.05 5.19 -16.24
CA GLY A 377 1.88 4.49 -17.52
C GLY A 377 1.00 3.25 -17.44
N PHE A 378 0.08 3.19 -16.47
CA PHE A 378 -0.81 2.05 -16.25
C PHE A 378 -2.12 2.21 -17.02
N SER A 379 -2.65 1.11 -17.58
CA SER A 379 -3.96 1.07 -18.26
C SER A 379 -4.95 0.09 -17.64
N GLU A 380 -4.56 -0.57 -16.57
CA GLU A 380 -5.34 -1.56 -15.86
C GLU A 380 -5.44 -1.16 -14.38
N LEU A 381 -6.61 -1.35 -13.80
CA LEU A 381 -6.92 -0.93 -12.44
C LEU A 381 -7.62 -2.07 -11.68
N GLY A 382 -7.00 -2.51 -10.58
CA GLY A 382 -7.63 -3.38 -9.61
C GLY A 382 -8.72 -2.64 -8.83
N LEU A 383 -9.83 -3.31 -8.54
CA LEU A 383 -10.90 -2.80 -7.69
C LEU A 383 -11.21 -3.82 -6.59
N TYR A 384 -10.94 -3.46 -5.34
CA TYR A 384 -11.31 -4.30 -4.19
C TYR A 384 -12.83 -4.47 -4.15
N THR A 385 -13.26 -5.71 -4.27
CA THR A 385 -14.62 -6.15 -3.92
C THR A 385 -14.57 -6.84 -2.56
N ASP A 386 -15.71 -6.91 -1.88
CA ASP A 386 -15.88 -7.78 -0.70
C ASP A 386 -15.84 -9.26 -1.11
N SER A 387 -14.68 -9.71 -1.60
CA SER A 387 -14.44 -11.04 -2.13
C SER A 387 -15.07 -12.11 -1.20
N TRP A 388 -15.44 -13.27 -1.74
CA TRP A 388 -16.33 -14.24 -1.09
C TRP A 388 -17.80 -13.82 -0.91
N LYS A 389 -18.18 -12.53 -0.94
CA LYS A 389 -19.59 -12.10 -0.99
C LYS A 389 -20.11 -12.05 -2.43
N PRO A 390 -21.42 -12.22 -2.66
CA PRO A 390 -22.01 -12.11 -4.00
C PRO A 390 -21.73 -10.77 -4.66
N TYR A 391 -21.43 -10.80 -5.97
CA TYR A 391 -21.32 -9.61 -6.80
C TYR A 391 -22.59 -9.45 -7.64
N ASP A 392 -23.54 -8.64 -7.17
CA ASP A 392 -24.73 -8.29 -7.94
C ASP A 392 -24.41 -7.11 -8.87
N ARG A 393 -24.32 -7.40 -10.17
CA ARG A 393 -24.07 -6.41 -11.22
C ARG A 393 -25.04 -5.24 -11.20
N LYS A 394 -26.31 -5.44 -10.83
CA LYS A 394 -27.30 -4.33 -10.77
C LYS A 394 -26.96 -3.32 -9.68
N VAL A 395 -26.30 -3.76 -8.62
CA VAL A 395 -25.90 -2.94 -7.47
C VAL A 395 -24.48 -2.40 -7.66
N MET A 396 -23.57 -3.23 -8.17
CA MET A 396 -22.14 -2.93 -8.22
C MET A 396 -21.70 -2.22 -9.52
N ASP A 397 -22.32 -2.53 -10.67
CA ASP A 397 -21.93 -1.89 -11.94
C ASP A 397 -22.10 -0.36 -11.94
N PRO A 398 -23.07 0.26 -11.25
CA PRO A 398 -23.08 1.72 -11.09
C PRO A 398 -21.80 2.31 -10.46
N VAL A 399 -21.16 1.59 -9.54
CA VAL A 399 -19.86 2.00 -8.96
C VAL A 399 -18.74 1.71 -9.95
N THR A 400 -18.71 0.53 -10.57
CA THR A 400 -17.71 0.17 -11.58
C THR A 400 -17.74 1.14 -12.78
N LEU A 401 -18.92 1.63 -13.17
CA LEU A 401 -19.12 2.60 -14.24
C LEU A 401 -18.45 3.94 -13.92
N ARG A 402 -18.45 4.37 -12.64
CA ARG A 402 -17.73 5.60 -12.23
C ARG A 402 -16.24 5.52 -12.57
N PHE A 403 -15.61 4.36 -12.37
CA PHE A 403 -14.22 4.15 -12.79
C PHE A 403 -14.08 4.05 -14.31
N ALA A 404 -14.98 3.31 -14.96
CA ALA A 404 -14.97 3.15 -16.41
C ALA A 404 -15.15 4.48 -17.16
N GLU A 405 -15.84 5.47 -16.60
CA GLU A 405 -16.05 6.78 -17.22
C GLU A 405 -15.11 7.85 -16.68
N GLY A 406 -14.80 7.82 -15.38
CA GLY A 406 -14.00 8.83 -14.70
C GLY A 406 -12.49 8.62 -14.75
N VAL A 407 -12.00 7.45 -15.17
CA VAL A 407 -10.56 7.16 -15.34
C VAL A 407 -10.27 6.77 -16.79
N PRO A 408 -10.13 7.76 -17.71
CA PRO A 408 -9.91 7.49 -19.14
C PRO A 408 -8.73 6.56 -19.47
N ALA A 409 -7.64 6.59 -18.69
CA ALA A 409 -6.49 5.70 -18.86
C ALA A 409 -6.83 4.23 -18.56
N ALA A 410 -7.85 3.96 -17.75
CA ALA A 410 -8.30 2.62 -17.46
C ALA A 410 -9.03 2.03 -18.68
N GLU A 411 -8.48 0.96 -19.21
CA GLU A 411 -9.02 0.17 -20.32
C GLU A 411 -9.42 -1.25 -19.89
N LEU A 412 -8.95 -1.69 -18.72
CA LEU A 412 -9.41 -2.88 -18.01
C LEU A 412 -9.57 -2.56 -16.52
N LEU A 413 -10.74 -2.88 -15.97
CA LEU A 413 -11.02 -2.91 -14.55
C LEU A 413 -10.99 -4.36 -14.08
N MET A 414 -10.31 -4.62 -12.98
CA MET A 414 -10.14 -5.96 -12.41
C MET A 414 -10.76 -6.02 -11.02
N PRO A 415 -12.06 -6.31 -10.90
CA PRO A 415 -12.69 -6.48 -9.61
C PRO A 415 -12.22 -7.77 -8.92
N GLY A 416 -11.95 -7.66 -7.62
CA GLY A 416 -11.55 -8.78 -6.79
C GLY A 416 -10.30 -8.51 -5.96
N MET A 417 -10.24 -9.14 -4.81
CA MET A 417 -9.02 -9.60 -4.15
C MET A 417 -9.32 -11.05 -3.79
N GLY A 418 -9.31 -11.90 -4.82
CA GLY A 418 -9.92 -13.23 -4.81
C GLY A 418 -11.29 -13.25 -5.48
N ARG A 419 -11.80 -14.45 -5.76
CA ARG A 419 -13.10 -14.64 -6.42
C ARG A 419 -14.28 -14.24 -5.54
N ASP A 420 -15.15 -13.38 -6.09
CA ASP A 420 -16.45 -13.04 -5.53
C ASP A 420 -17.35 -14.28 -5.29
N GLY A 421 -18.27 -14.18 -4.34
CA GLY A 421 -19.27 -15.21 -4.08
C GLY A 421 -20.15 -15.45 -5.31
N ASP A 422 -20.48 -16.71 -5.58
CA ASP A 422 -21.42 -17.15 -6.63
C ASP A 422 -21.09 -16.69 -8.07
N MET A 423 -19.89 -16.14 -8.31
CA MET A 423 -19.45 -15.73 -9.63
C MET A 423 -19.28 -16.95 -10.55
N ALA A 424 -20.10 -17.03 -11.59
CA ALA A 424 -19.94 -18.00 -12.66
C ALA A 424 -18.79 -17.56 -13.58
N ALA A 425 -17.91 -18.50 -13.94
CA ALA A 425 -16.75 -18.18 -14.76
C ALA A 425 -17.10 -17.58 -16.13
N ALA A 426 -18.26 -17.95 -16.69
CA ALA A 426 -18.77 -17.42 -17.96
C ALA A 426 -19.16 -15.94 -17.88
N ASP A 427 -19.53 -15.44 -16.69
CA ASP A 427 -19.95 -14.05 -16.47
C ASP A 427 -18.78 -13.16 -16.01
N GLY A 428 -17.59 -13.75 -15.82
CA GLY A 428 -16.44 -13.10 -15.23
C GLY A 428 -15.76 -12.05 -16.11
N THR A 429 -16.06 -11.97 -17.41
CA THR A 429 -15.52 -10.93 -18.29
C THR A 429 -16.60 -10.33 -19.18
N TYR A 430 -16.70 -9.00 -19.17
CA TYR A 430 -17.67 -8.22 -19.94
C TYR A 430 -17.13 -6.83 -20.25
N THR A 431 -17.89 -6.00 -20.95
CA THR A 431 -17.59 -4.58 -21.18
C THR A 431 -18.62 -3.69 -20.49
N LEU A 432 -18.21 -2.49 -20.11
CA LEU A 432 -19.04 -1.54 -19.39
C LEU A 432 -18.81 -0.09 -19.87
N GLY A 433 -19.89 0.69 -19.92
CA GLY A 433 -19.88 2.12 -20.23
C GLY A 433 -19.66 2.44 -21.72
N GLY A 434 -19.78 3.73 -22.07
CA GLY A 434 -19.72 4.18 -23.47
C GLY A 434 -18.35 4.03 -24.16
N ARG A 435 -17.31 3.61 -23.43
CA ARG A 435 -15.96 3.34 -23.97
C ARG A 435 -15.65 1.84 -24.11
N ASP A 436 -16.63 0.97 -23.84
CA ASP A 436 -16.47 -0.49 -23.80
C ASP A 436 -15.28 -0.93 -22.94
N VAL A 437 -15.12 -0.34 -21.76
CA VAL A 437 -14.03 -0.69 -20.83
C VAL A 437 -14.21 -2.14 -20.42
N MET A 438 -13.15 -2.94 -20.52
CA MET A 438 -13.20 -4.34 -20.10
C MET A 438 -13.32 -4.42 -18.59
N VAL A 439 -14.23 -5.25 -18.08
CA VAL A 439 -14.30 -5.68 -16.69
C VAL A 439 -13.96 -7.16 -16.67
N ALA A 440 -12.92 -7.56 -15.93
CA ALA A 440 -12.48 -8.95 -15.84
C ALA A 440 -12.23 -9.32 -14.37
N HIS A 441 -13.16 -10.10 -13.79
CA HIS A 441 -13.09 -10.53 -12.40
C HIS A 441 -12.02 -11.60 -12.18
N ILE A 442 -11.39 -11.57 -11.01
CA ILE A 442 -10.60 -12.70 -10.51
C ILE A 442 -11.52 -13.91 -10.28
N LEU A 443 -11.15 -15.07 -10.82
CA LEU A 443 -11.95 -16.30 -10.76
C LEU A 443 -11.38 -17.38 -9.83
N THR A 444 -10.23 -17.15 -9.20
CA THR A 444 -9.62 -18.05 -8.23
C THR A 444 -9.55 -17.43 -6.84
N ARG A 445 -9.22 -18.25 -5.84
CA ARG A 445 -8.97 -17.84 -4.47
C ARG A 445 -7.55 -18.25 -4.08
N TRP A 446 -7.18 -17.94 -2.85
CA TRP A 446 -5.99 -18.50 -2.22
C TRP A 446 -6.37 -19.36 -1.02
N PRO A 447 -5.53 -20.35 -0.68
CA PRO A 447 -5.72 -21.11 0.54
C PRO A 447 -5.48 -20.21 1.76
N VAL A 448 -6.49 -20.04 2.61
CA VAL A 448 -6.37 -19.24 3.86
C VAL A 448 -5.36 -19.82 4.84
N ASP A 449 -5.02 -21.11 4.70
CA ASP A 449 -4.03 -21.85 5.47
C ASP A 449 -2.67 -21.93 4.77
N TYR A 450 -2.40 -21.11 3.75
CA TYR A 450 -1.21 -21.19 2.88
C TYR A 450 0.11 -21.35 3.64
N ALA A 451 0.28 -20.65 4.77
CA ALA A 451 1.50 -20.66 5.56
C ALA A 451 1.84 -22.05 6.17
N LYS A 452 0.90 -22.99 6.17
CA LYS A 452 1.07 -24.36 6.69
C LYS A 452 1.29 -25.40 5.59
N LEU A 453 1.18 -25.01 4.32
CA LEU A 453 1.20 -25.92 3.19
C LEU A 453 2.59 -25.93 2.58
N ASP A 454 3.01 -27.10 2.09
CA ASP A 454 4.21 -27.18 1.28
C ASP A 454 3.96 -26.67 -0.14
N ARG A 455 5.07 -26.44 -0.86
CA ARG A 455 5.07 -25.90 -2.22
C ARG A 455 4.26 -26.75 -3.20
N GLU A 456 4.39 -28.07 -3.14
CA GLU A 456 3.71 -28.99 -4.07
C GLU A 456 2.20 -28.94 -3.86
N THR A 457 1.76 -28.94 -2.61
CA THR A 457 0.35 -28.82 -2.23
C THR A 457 -0.23 -27.48 -2.67
N LEU A 458 0.52 -26.38 -2.50
CA LEU A 458 0.11 -25.06 -2.98
C LEU A 458 -0.11 -25.07 -4.49
N ILE A 459 0.87 -25.53 -5.27
CA ILE A 459 0.76 -25.60 -6.73
C ILE A 459 -0.42 -26.47 -7.17
N ALA A 460 -0.57 -27.66 -6.57
CA ALA A 460 -1.68 -28.56 -6.88
C ALA A 460 -3.05 -27.91 -6.64
N ARG A 461 -3.22 -27.22 -5.50
CA ARG A 461 -4.46 -26.50 -5.20
C ARG A 461 -4.77 -25.40 -6.21
N LEU A 462 -3.76 -24.62 -6.62
CA LEU A 462 -3.95 -23.58 -7.63
C LEU A 462 -4.35 -24.17 -8.98
N VAL A 463 -3.65 -25.23 -9.42
CA VAL A 463 -3.95 -25.95 -10.67
C VAL A 463 -5.37 -26.54 -10.66
N ASP A 464 -5.77 -27.17 -9.56
CA ASP A 464 -7.09 -27.78 -9.42
C ASP A 464 -8.20 -26.72 -9.45
N GLU A 465 -8.02 -25.60 -8.75
CA GLU A 465 -8.99 -24.50 -8.80
C GLU A 465 -9.08 -23.89 -10.20
N ILE A 466 -7.94 -23.71 -10.90
CA ILE A 466 -7.93 -23.23 -12.28
C ILE A 466 -8.75 -24.17 -13.18
N ARG A 467 -8.54 -25.48 -13.08
CA ARG A 467 -9.30 -26.48 -13.85
C ARG A 467 -10.78 -26.45 -13.52
N GLU A 468 -11.14 -26.40 -12.23
CA GLU A 468 -12.52 -26.34 -11.76
C GLU A 468 -13.24 -25.07 -12.26
N ARG A 469 -12.52 -23.94 -12.33
CA ARG A 469 -13.07 -22.62 -12.70
C ARG A 469 -12.89 -22.26 -14.15
N THR A 470 -12.26 -23.12 -14.95
CA THR A 470 -12.12 -22.92 -16.38
C THR A 470 -13.51 -22.88 -17.05
N PRO A 471 -13.87 -21.82 -17.79
CA PRO A 471 -15.11 -21.80 -18.56
C PRO A 471 -15.19 -22.99 -19.54
N ALA A 472 -16.38 -23.59 -19.66
CA ALA A 472 -16.61 -24.73 -20.54
C ALA A 472 -16.56 -24.35 -22.03
N ALA A 473 -16.99 -23.13 -22.38
CA ALA A 473 -16.95 -22.62 -23.75
C ALA A 473 -15.51 -22.28 -24.16
N ARG A 474 -15.15 -22.57 -25.42
CA ARG A 474 -13.84 -22.30 -26.01
C ARG A 474 -13.96 -21.30 -27.18
N PRO A 475 -13.00 -20.38 -27.38
CA PRO A 475 -11.84 -20.14 -26.51
C PRO A 475 -12.27 -19.57 -25.15
N ALA A 476 -11.61 -20.02 -24.09
CA ALA A 476 -11.93 -19.62 -22.72
C ALA A 476 -10.96 -18.55 -22.21
N PHE A 477 -11.43 -17.71 -21.29
CA PHE A 477 -10.65 -16.64 -20.69
C PHE A 477 -10.90 -16.62 -19.18
N MET A 478 -9.84 -16.49 -18.38
CA MET A 478 -9.95 -16.30 -16.94
C MET A 478 -8.81 -15.46 -16.36
N GLN A 479 -9.15 -14.60 -15.41
CA GLN A 479 -8.15 -13.95 -14.56
C GLN A 479 -7.95 -14.79 -13.29
N VAL A 480 -6.69 -15.06 -12.97
CA VAL A 480 -6.26 -15.88 -11.85
C VAL A 480 -5.48 -15.00 -10.89
N MET A 481 -5.84 -15.05 -9.62
CA MET A 481 -5.02 -14.45 -8.57
C MET A 481 -4.01 -15.47 -8.05
N ALA A 482 -2.78 -15.03 -7.90
CA ALA A 482 -1.71 -15.74 -7.23
C ALA A 482 -1.25 -14.91 -6.02
N LEU A 483 -1.64 -15.34 -4.82
CA LEU A 483 -1.19 -14.72 -3.56
C LEU A 483 0.35 -14.77 -3.47
N SER A 484 1.01 -13.61 -3.53
CA SER A 484 2.47 -13.39 -3.40
C SER A 484 3.13 -14.00 -2.17
N TRP A 485 2.34 -14.21 -1.11
CA TRP A 485 2.78 -14.87 0.11
C TRP A 485 2.84 -16.40 -0.02
N ALA A 486 2.19 -16.97 -1.04
CA ALA A 486 2.12 -18.42 -1.30
C ALA A 486 2.73 -18.83 -2.65
N TYR A 487 2.65 -17.95 -3.65
CA TYR A 487 3.03 -18.24 -5.04
C TYR A 487 3.99 -17.17 -5.56
N GLY A 488 5.23 -17.55 -5.82
CA GLY A 488 6.19 -16.75 -6.57
C GLY A 488 6.17 -17.10 -8.06
N PRO A 489 7.01 -16.43 -8.87
CA PRO A 489 7.18 -16.74 -10.28
C PRO A 489 7.49 -18.22 -10.57
N GLY A 490 8.28 -18.86 -9.72
CA GLY A 490 8.55 -20.30 -9.82
C GLY A 490 7.30 -21.18 -9.69
N GLU A 491 6.48 -20.94 -8.68
CA GLU A 491 5.23 -21.70 -8.46
C GLU A 491 4.22 -21.46 -9.59
N ILE A 492 4.11 -20.22 -10.09
CA ILE A 492 3.22 -19.89 -11.21
C ILE A 492 3.70 -20.57 -12.51
N ALA A 493 5.01 -20.60 -12.75
CA ALA A 493 5.59 -21.28 -13.91
C ALA A 493 5.35 -22.80 -13.88
N ASP A 494 5.46 -23.42 -12.70
CA ASP A 494 5.16 -24.84 -12.53
C ASP A 494 3.67 -25.12 -12.68
N ALA A 495 2.80 -24.24 -12.16
CA ALA A 495 1.35 -24.37 -12.31
C ALA A 495 0.93 -24.37 -13.79
N ILE A 496 1.44 -23.42 -14.61
CA ILE A 496 1.13 -23.41 -16.05
C ILE A 496 1.70 -24.64 -16.78
N HIS A 497 2.87 -25.13 -16.36
CA HIS A 497 3.44 -26.35 -16.92
C HIS A 497 2.55 -27.57 -16.66
N ILE A 498 2.03 -27.72 -15.43
CA ILE A 498 1.15 -28.82 -15.03
C ILE A 498 -0.23 -28.72 -15.69
N LEU A 499 -0.75 -27.50 -15.90
CA LEU A 499 -1.99 -27.27 -16.64
C LEU A 499 -1.90 -27.80 -18.08
N GLY A 500 -0.72 -27.74 -18.68
CA GLY A 500 -0.43 -28.35 -19.98
C GLY A 500 -0.78 -27.44 -21.16
N PRO A 501 -0.63 -27.95 -22.39
CA PRO A 501 -0.61 -27.13 -23.60
C PRO A 501 -1.93 -26.45 -23.94
N ASP A 502 -3.06 -26.92 -23.40
CA ASP A 502 -4.38 -26.32 -23.62
C ASP A 502 -4.51 -24.94 -22.96
N TYR A 503 -3.67 -24.67 -21.96
CA TYR A 503 -3.63 -23.42 -21.22
C TYR A 503 -2.48 -22.54 -21.71
N ARG A 504 -2.76 -21.25 -21.88
CA ARG A 504 -1.77 -20.23 -22.25
C ARG A 504 -1.86 -19.05 -21.29
N ALA A 505 -0.75 -18.79 -20.59
CA ALA A 505 -0.59 -17.58 -19.81
C ALA A 505 -0.41 -16.37 -20.74
N LEU A 506 -1.09 -15.27 -20.42
CA LEU A 506 -1.07 -13.99 -21.14
C LEU A 506 -0.83 -12.85 -20.17
N SER A 507 -0.19 -11.80 -20.66
CA SER A 507 -0.22 -10.48 -20.02
C SER A 507 -1.63 -9.88 -20.12
N LEU A 508 -1.95 -8.91 -19.25
CA LEU A 508 -3.26 -8.24 -19.26
C LEU A 508 -3.60 -7.58 -20.62
N PRO A 509 -2.67 -6.92 -21.33
CA PRO A 509 -2.96 -6.38 -22.66
C PRO A 509 -3.29 -7.46 -23.71
N GLU A 510 -2.55 -8.56 -23.73
CA GLU A 510 -2.80 -9.69 -24.63
C GLU A 510 -4.15 -10.34 -24.32
N TYR A 511 -4.45 -10.54 -23.04
CA TYR A 511 -5.75 -11.06 -22.58
C TYR A 511 -6.89 -10.23 -23.15
N ARG A 512 -6.82 -8.90 -23.02
CA ARG A 512 -7.86 -8.02 -23.53
C ARG A 512 -7.97 -8.06 -25.05
N GLN A 513 -6.84 -8.07 -25.75
CA GLN A 513 -6.82 -8.11 -27.21
C GLN A 513 -7.48 -9.40 -27.72
N LEU A 514 -7.08 -10.56 -27.19
CA LEU A 514 -7.60 -11.85 -27.59
C LEU A 514 -9.06 -12.04 -27.21
N TRP A 515 -9.48 -11.59 -26.02
CA TRP A 515 -10.88 -11.66 -25.61
C TRP A 515 -11.77 -10.82 -26.52
N ARG A 516 -11.33 -9.60 -26.90
CA ARG A 516 -12.07 -8.75 -27.86
C ARG A 516 -12.12 -9.38 -29.26
N ALA A 517 -11.05 -10.02 -29.70
CA ALA A 517 -11.04 -10.75 -30.97
C ALA A 517 -12.05 -11.92 -30.96
N ALA A 518 -12.19 -12.62 -29.83
CA ALA A 518 -13.10 -13.75 -29.68
C ALA A 518 -14.58 -13.34 -29.56
N ASN A 519 -14.88 -12.19 -28.94
CA ASN A 519 -16.26 -11.79 -28.62
C ASN A 519 -16.79 -10.65 -29.52
N GLY A 520 -15.95 -10.10 -30.39
CA GLY A 520 -16.29 -8.95 -31.24
C GLY A 520 -16.47 -7.65 -30.45
N PRO A 521 -16.78 -6.53 -31.14
CA PRO A 521 -17.26 -5.32 -30.46
C PRO A 521 -18.61 -5.63 -29.81
N THR A 522 -18.73 -5.40 -28.51
CA THR A 522 -20.04 -5.38 -27.83
C THR A 522 -20.87 -4.26 -28.43
N ARG A 523 -22.08 -4.58 -28.92
CA ARG A 523 -23.01 -3.62 -29.51
C ARG A 523 -23.72 -2.78 -28.46
#